data_AF-A0A832STA9-F1
#
_entry.id   AF-A0A832STA9-F1
#
_cell.length_a   1.000
_cell.length_b   1.000
_cell.length_c   1.000
_cell.angle_alpha   90.00
_cell.angle_beta   90.00
_cell.angle_gamma   90.00
#
_symmetry.space_group_name_H-M   'P 1'
#
loop_
_entity.id
_entity.type
_entity.pdbx_description
1 polymer ?
#
loop_
_entity_poly.entity_id
_entity_poly.type
_entity_poly.pdbx_seq_one_letter_code
_entity_poly.pdbx_strand_id
1 'polypeptide(L)'
;ADQCQQYTQYAGVRPYGVALILGGVVNNTPELFLTDPSGTYISYDAIAIGSGSDTVTDFLEKTYKDNLTLDEASVLASAGIYLSSDDKEGTNHIRMAHIKTGNGLYELVSDDKIVSYANTAKEKYPHDKN
;
A
#
# COMPACT_ATOMS: atom_id res chain seq x y z
N ALA A 1 -2.63 -6.71 -16.71
CA ALA A 1 -1.52 -7.53 -17.21
C ALA A 1 -1.55 -7.61 -18.74
N ASP A 2 -2.51 -8.33 -19.34
CA ASP A 2 -2.54 -8.60 -20.79
C ASP A 2 -2.54 -7.33 -21.66
N GLN A 3 -3.31 -6.31 -21.28
CA GLN A 3 -3.31 -5.02 -21.98
C GLN A 3 -1.96 -4.29 -21.87
N CYS A 4 -1.25 -4.38 -20.74
CA CYS A 4 0.08 -3.78 -20.63
C CYS A 4 1.10 -4.51 -21.51
N GLN A 5 1.04 -5.84 -21.50
CA GLN A 5 1.94 -6.72 -22.22
C GLN A 5 1.80 -6.60 -23.75
N GLN A 6 0.60 -6.30 -24.26
CA GLN A 6 0.42 -6.00 -25.70
C GLN A 6 1.22 -4.75 -26.12
N TYR A 7 1.23 -3.71 -25.28
CA TYR A 7 1.91 -2.44 -25.60
C TYR A 7 3.44 -2.50 -25.47
N THR A 8 4.01 -3.61 -24.96
CA THR A 8 5.46 -3.85 -24.96
C THR A 8 5.93 -4.66 -26.17
N GLN A 9 5.04 -5.41 -26.83
CA GLN A 9 5.38 -6.29 -27.95
C GLN A 9 5.13 -5.67 -29.34
N TYR A 10 4.19 -4.73 -29.46
CA TYR A 10 3.90 -4.07 -30.74
C TYR A 10 4.73 -2.79 -30.93
N ALA A 11 5.42 -2.70 -32.08
CA ALA A 11 6.14 -1.48 -32.46
C ALA A 11 5.16 -0.33 -32.79
N GLY A 12 5.52 0.90 -32.42
CA GLY A 12 4.73 2.11 -32.72
C GLY A 12 3.75 2.54 -31.63
N VAL A 13 3.68 1.82 -30.50
CA VAL A 13 2.92 2.21 -29.31
C VAL A 13 3.86 2.34 -28.10
N ARG A 14 3.52 3.23 -27.16
CA ARG A 14 4.28 3.40 -25.91
C ARG A 14 3.65 2.54 -24.81
N PRO A 15 4.44 1.78 -24.03
CA PRO A 15 3.94 1.09 -22.84
C PRO A 15 3.30 2.04 -21.83
N TYR A 16 2.39 1.51 -21.01
CA TYR A 16 1.84 2.25 -19.86
C TYR A 16 2.96 2.54 -18.87
N GLY A 17 3.27 3.82 -18.61
CA GLY A 17 4.32 4.23 -17.67
C GLY A 17 3.87 4.20 -16.19
N VAL A 18 3.05 3.22 -15.79
CA VAL A 18 2.49 3.12 -14.43
C VAL A 18 2.54 1.69 -13.93
N ALA A 19 2.77 1.53 -12.63
CA ALA A 19 2.50 0.30 -11.89
C ALA A 19 1.22 0.48 -11.05
N LEU A 20 0.50 -0.61 -10.80
CA LEU A 20 -0.75 -0.59 -10.04
C LEU A 20 -0.69 -1.62 -8.91
N ILE A 21 -1.15 -1.21 -7.72
CA ILE A 21 -1.51 -2.14 -6.65
C ILE A 21 -3.03 -2.37 -6.75
N LEU A 22 -3.44 -3.63 -6.82
CA LEU A 22 -4.82 -4.06 -6.80
C LEU A 22 -5.08 -4.85 -5.53
N GLY A 23 -5.90 -4.29 -4.63
CA GLY A 23 -6.38 -4.96 -3.44
C GLY A 23 -7.85 -5.32 -3.56
N GLY A 24 -8.23 -6.48 -3.02
CA GLY A 24 -9.62 -6.93 -3.04
C GLY A 24 -9.89 -8.07 -2.06
N VAL A 25 -11.15 -8.50 -1.99
CA VAL A 25 -11.55 -9.71 -1.27
C VAL A 25 -12.19 -10.66 -2.26
N VAL A 26 -11.64 -11.86 -2.38
CA VAL A 26 -12.14 -12.92 -3.25
C VAL A 26 -12.47 -14.12 -2.37
N ASN A 27 -13.72 -14.60 -2.39
CA ASN A 27 -14.17 -15.74 -1.58
C ASN A 27 -13.86 -15.61 -0.07
N ASN A 28 -14.05 -14.41 0.49
CA ASN A 28 -13.69 -14.03 1.87
C ASN A 28 -12.19 -14.01 2.20
N THR A 29 -11.33 -14.17 1.20
CA THR A 29 -9.87 -14.06 1.34
C THR A 29 -9.39 -12.70 0.82
N PRO A 30 -8.69 -11.91 1.63
CA PRO A 30 -8.00 -10.71 1.15
C PRO A 30 -6.89 -11.09 0.15
N GLU A 31 -6.83 -10.40 -0.97
CA GLU A 31 -5.79 -10.58 -1.98
C GLU A 31 -5.21 -9.22 -2.40
N LEU A 32 -3.89 -9.19 -2.65
CA LEU A 32 -3.16 -8.00 -3.05
C LEU A 32 -2.18 -8.35 -4.18
N PHE A 33 -2.31 -7.66 -5.31
CA PHE A 33 -1.48 -7.86 -6.48
C PHE A 33 -0.80 -6.58 -6.91
N LEU A 34 0.46 -6.69 -7.29
CA LEU A 34 1.17 -5.66 -8.04
C LEU A 34 1.14 -6.03 -9.52
N THR A 35 0.92 -5.05 -10.40
CA THR A 35 1.19 -5.20 -11.83
C THR A 35 2.02 -4.03 -12.34
N ASP A 36 2.93 -4.31 -13.27
CA ASP A 36 3.87 -3.34 -13.81
C ASP A 36 3.68 -3.14 -15.34
N PRO A 37 4.39 -2.16 -15.95
CA PRO A 37 4.32 -1.89 -17.39
C PRO A 37 4.64 -3.08 -18.29
N SER A 38 5.42 -4.06 -17.80
CA SER A 38 5.78 -5.25 -18.58
C SER A 38 4.58 -6.20 -18.77
N GLY A 39 3.54 -6.03 -17.96
CA GLY A 39 2.40 -6.92 -17.87
C GLY A 39 2.61 -8.08 -16.90
N THR A 40 3.71 -8.07 -16.15
CA THR A 40 3.91 -8.98 -15.01
C THR A 40 2.91 -8.63 -13.91
N TYR A 41 2.40 -9.65 -13.21
CA TYR A 41 1.66 -9.47 -11.97
C TYR A 41 2.13 -10.46 -10.91
N ILE A 42 2.22 -10.01 -9.65
CA ILE A 42 2.75 -10.78 -8.52
C ILE A 42 1.86 -10.53 -7.30
N SER A 43 1.58 -11.58 -6.52
CA SER A 43 0.85 -11.50 -5.26
C SER A 43 1.78 -11.11 -4.11
N TYR A 44 1.29 -10.28 -3.19
CA TYR A 44 2.02 -9.82 -2.00
C TYR A 44 1.14 -9.87 -0.76
N ASP A 45 1.74 -9.99 0.42
CA ASP A 45 1.04 -9.78 1.69
C ASP A 45 1.04 -8.29 2.09
N ALA A 46 2.13 -7.59 1.77
CA ALA A 46 2.26 -6.13 1.87
C ALA A 46 3.29 -5.64 0.84
N ILE A 47 3.05 -4.49 0.21
CA ILE A 47 3.96 -3.91 -0.78
C ILE A 47 3.80 -2.38 -0.84
N ALA A 48 4.89 -1.69 -1.18
CA ALA A 48 4.88 -0.26 -1.50
C ALA A 48 5.40 -0.04 -2.93
N ILE A 49 4.86 0.96 -3.62
CA ILE A 49 5.32 1.41 -4.94
C ILE A 49 5.53 2.93 -4.95
N GLY A 50 6.29 3.41 -5.92
CA GLY A 50 6.55 4.84 -6.09
C GLY A 50 7.82 5.30 -5.35
N SER A 51 7.92 6.61 -5.11
CA SER A 51 9.13 7.18 -4.49
C SER A 51 9.30 6.68 -3.05
N GLY A 52 10.51 6.20 -2.72
CA GLY A 52 10.84 5.66 -1.40
C GLY A 52 10.27 4.27 -1.12
N SER A 53 9.76 3.56 -2.14
CA SER A 53 9.20 2.21 -1.99
C SER A 53 10.19 1.23 -1.36
N ASP A 54 11.48 1.32 -1.69
CA ASP A 54 12.49 0.37 -1.19
C ASP A 54 12.61 0.46 0.33
N THR A 55 12.67 1.69 0.87
CA THR A 55 12.70 1.92 2.32
C THR A 55 11.43 1.42 3.02
N VAL A 56 10.27 1.62 2.41
CA VAL A 56 8.99 1.17 2.98
C VAL A 56 8.87 -0.35 2.90
N THR A 57 9.31 -0.97 1.80
CA THR A 57 9.33 -2.43 1.63
C THR A 57 10.25 -3.07 2.67
N ASP A 58 11.48 -2.58 2.84
CA ASP A 58 12.41 -3.04 3.89
C ASP A 58 11.81 -2.95 5.30
N PHE A 59 11.00 -1.91 5.55
CA PHE A 59 10.29 -1.75 6.81
C PHE A 59 9.17 -2.78 6.95
N LEU A 60 8.35 -2.97 5.91
CA LEU A 60 7.25 -3.94 5.90
C LEU A 60 7.78 -5.37 6.08
N GLU A 61 8.87 -5.74 5.40
CA GLU A 61 9.52 -7.05 5.57
C GLU A 61 9.91 -7.36 7.02
N LYS A 62 10.29 -6.33 7.80
CA LYS A 62 10.72 -6.48 9.20
C LYS A 62 9.57 -6.46 10.19
N THR A 63 8.45 -5.84 9.85
CA THR A 63 7.43 -5.44 10.82
C THR A 63 6.05 -6.02 10.56
N TYR A 64 5.77 -6.44 9.32
CA TYR A 64 4.54 -7.13 8.94
C TYR A 64 4.41 -8.48 9.67
N LYS A 65 3.16 -8.88 9.92
CA LYS A 65 2.79 -10.18 10.50
C LYS A 65 1.48 -10.65 9.87
N ASP A 66 1.33 -11.95 9.66
CA ASP A 66 0.18 -12.52 8.93
C ASP A 66 -1.19 -12.27 9.58
N ASN A 67 -1.21 -12.02 10.89
CA ASN A 67 -2.45 -11.91 11.67
C ASN A 67 -2.72 -10.49 12.19
N LEU A 68 -2.33 -9.46 11.44
CA LEU A 68 -2.66 -8.08 11.78
C LEU A 68 -4.16 -7.84 11.63
N THR A 69 -4.75 -7.16 12.62
CA THR A 69 -6.08 -6.57 12.44
C THR A 69 -6.02 -5.43 11.42
N LEU A 70 -7.18 -5.06 10.87
CA LEU A 70 -7.25 -3.96 9.89
C LEU A 70 -6.76 -2.63 10.48
N ASP A 71 -7.01 -2.39 11.76
CA ASP A 71 -6.52 -1.21 12.48
C ASP A 71 -5.00 -1.25 12.64
N GLU A 72 -4.42 -2.40 13.02
CA GLU A 72 -2.96 -2.54 13.13
C GLU A 72 -2.25 -2.41 11.77
N ALA A 73 -2.85 -2.96 10.71
CA ALA A 73 -2.36 -2.78 9.34
C ALA A 73 -2.43 -1.31 8.91
N SER A 74 -3.47 -0.57 9.32
CA SER A 74 -3.62 0.86 9.04
C SER A 74 -2.55 1.70 9.75
N VAL A 75 -2.25 1.35 11.01
CA VAL A 75 -1.14 1.94 11.77
C VAL A 75 0.19 1.65 11.07
N LEU A 76 0.42 0.41 10.65
CA LEU A 76 1.65 0.01 9.96
C LEU A 76 1.82 0.75 8.62
N ALA A 77 0.76 0.85 7.82
CA ALA A 77 0.77 1.60 6.56
C ALA A 77 1.06 3.09 6.79
N SER A 78 0.48 3.69 7.84
CA SER A 78 0.73 5.08 8.20
C SER A 78 2.20 5.31 8.58
N ALA A 79 2.82 4.40 9.34
CA ALA A 79 4.25 4.43 9.63
C ALA A 79 5.10 4.33 8.35
N GLY A 80 4.71 3.45 7.42
CA GLY A 80 5.36 3.32 6.12
C GLY A 80 5.36 4.63 5.32
N ILE A 81 4.22 5.33 5.25
CA ILE A 81 4.14 6.64 4.56
C ILE A 81 5.06 7.67 5.21
N TYR A 82 5.10 7.72 6.54
CA TYR A 82 6.01 8.62 7.23
C TYR A 82 7.48 8.24 7.08
N LEU A 83 7.86 7.03 6.68
CA LEU A 83 9.26 6.76 6.34
C LEU A 83 9.69 7.44 5.04
N SER A 84 8.80 7.51 4.04
CA SER A 84 9.11 8.09 2.73
C SER A 84 8.73 9.56 2.56
N SER A 85 7.79 10.09 3.35
CA SER A 85 7.33 11.49 3.27
C SER A 85 8.26 12.47 3.98
N ASP A 86 8.45 13.68 3.45
CA ASP A 86 9.13 14.76 4.18
C ASP A 86 8.28 15.31 5.34
N ASP A 87 6.95 15.24 5.22
CA ASP A 87 6.03 15.59 6.30
C ASP A 87 5.78 14.37 7.19
N LYS A 88 6.51 14.32 8.31
CA LYS A 88 6.42 13.27 9.33
C LYS A 88 5.29 13.50 10.35
N GLU A 89 4.65 14.66 10.30
CA GLU A 89 3.75 15.11 11.37
C GLU A 89 2.29 15.19 10.93
N GLY A 90 2.03 15.77 9.75
CA GLY A 90 0.71 15.97 9.20
C GLY A 90 0.11 14.72 8.57
N THR A 91 -1.22 14.63 8.57
CA THR A 91 -1.97 13.54 7.92
C THR A 91 -2.63 13.96 6.61
N ASN A 92 -2.52 15.23 6.23
CA ASN A 92 -3.20 15.77 5.04
C ASN A 92 -2.77 15.09 3.73
N HIS A 93 -1.55 14.55 3.69
CA HIS A 93 -0.99 13.81 2.56
C HIS A 93 -1.35 12.32 2.55
N ILE A 94 -2.01 11.81 3.60
CA ILE A 94 -2.41 10.41 3.72
C ILE A 94 -3.84 10.25 3.22
N ARG A 95 -4.06 9.28 2.34
CA ARG A 95 -5.40 8.77 1.98
C ARG A 95 -5.42 7.28 2.18
N MET A 96 -6.50 6.78 2.76
CA MET A 96 -6.62 5.37 3.13
C MET A 96 -8.02 4.87 2.80
N ALA A 97 -8.08 3.63 2.35
CA ALA A 97 -9.31 2.91 2.13
C ALA A 97 -9.18 1.49 2.66
N HIS A 98 -10.31 0.91 3.05
CA HIS A 98 -10.42 -0.45 3.54
C HIS A 98 -11.36 -1.25 2.64
N ILE A 99 -11.06 -2.54 2.49
CA ILE A 99 -11.98 -3.51 1.92
C ILE A 99 -12.16 -4.60 2.97
N LYS A 100 -13.35 -4.68 3.56
CA LYS A 100 -13.63 -5.62 4.65
C LYS A 100 -14.09 -6.96 4.08
N THR A 101 -13.63 -8.06 4.66
CA THR A 101 -14.02 -9.41 4.23
C THR A 101 -15.53 -9.68 4.37
N GLY A 102 -16.17 -9.08 5.38
CA GLY A 102 -17.59 -9.34 5.65
C GLY A 102 -18.58 -8.79 4.62
N ASN A 103 -18.25 -7.68 3.94
CA ASN A 103 -19.12 -7.06 2.94
C ASN A 103 -18.47 -6.92 1.55
N GLY A 104 -17.15 -7.09 1.45
CA GLY A 104 -16.38 -6.89 0.22
C GLY A 104 -16.38 -5.44 -0.28
N LEU A 105 -16.84 -4.48 0.54
CA LEU A 105 -17.02 -3.10 0.11
C LEU A 105 -15.76 -2.28 0.35
N TYR A 106 -15.41 -1.49 -0.67
CA TYR A 106 -14.44 -0.41 -0.57
C TYR A 106 -15.03 0.75 0.23
N GLU A 107 -14.35 1.15 1.29
CA GLU A 107 -14.75 2.25 2.15
C GLU A 107 -13.55 3.18 2.38
N LEU A 108 -13.71 4.47 2.14
CA LEU A 108 -12.71 5.46 2.54
C LEU A 108 -12.66 5.57 4.05
N VAL A 109 -11.47 5.59 4.61
CA VAL A 109 -11.25 5.84 6.04
C VAL A 109 -11.40 7.33 6.30
N SER A 110 -12.14 7.70 7.34
CA SER A 110 -12.32 9.10 7.72
C SER A 110 -11.02 9.74 8.19
N ASP A 111 -10.87 11.04 7.96
CA ASP A 111 -9.68 11.79 8.35
C ASP A 111 -9.38 11.68 9.86
N ASP A 112 -10.43 11.72 10.71
CA ASP A 112 -10.29 11.53 12.16
C ASP A 112 -9.66 10.17 12.53
N LYS A 113 -10.03 9.11 11.80
CA LYS A 113 -9.44 7.78 12.00
C LYS A 113 -8.01 7.73 11.51
N ILE A 114 -7.70 8.35 10.37
CA ILE A 114 -6.34 8.45 9.85
C ILE A 114 -5.45 9.18 10.87
N VAL A 115 -5.93 10.25 11.49
CA VAL A 115 -5.22 10.95 12.59
C VAL A 115 -4.96 10.02 13.76
N SER A 116 -5.96 9.24 14.18
CA SER A 116 -5.77 8.25 15.25
C SER A 116 -4.70 7.22 14.90
N TYR A 117 -4.75 6.62 13.70
CA TYR A 117 -3.78 5.62 13.27
C TYR A 117 -2.37 6.21 13.14
N ALA A 118 -2.25 7.42 12.61
CA ALA A 118 -1.00 8.14 12.49
C ALA A 118 -0.34 8.42 13.84
N ASN A 119 -1.12 8.84 14.84
CA ASN A 119 -0.59 9.07 16.18
C ASN A 119 -0.07 7.78 16.81
N THR A 120 -0.85 6.69 16.72
CA THR A 120 -0.39 5.36 17.17
C THR A 120 0.84 4.88 16.39
N ALA A 121 0.93 5.20 15.11
CA ALA A 121 2.07 4.84 14.27
C ALA A 121 3.36 5.53 14.77
N LYS A 122 3.30 6.82 15.09
CA LYS A 122 4.45 7.57 15.64
C LYS A 122 4.90 7.02 16.99
N GLU A 123 3.97 6.60 17.84
CA GLU A 123 4.31 6.01 19.15
C GLU A 123 4.95 4.62 19.01
N LYS A 124 4.40 3.79 18.11
CA LYS A 124 4.82 2.38 17.94
C LYS A 124 6.05 2.23 17.05
N TYR A 125 6.20 3.10 16.07
CA TYR A 125 7.28 3.12 15.07
C TYR A 125 7.90 4.52 15.01
N PRO A 126 8.56 4.98 16.09
CA PRO A 126 9.14 6.31 16.14
C PRO A 126 10.17 6.50 15.02
N HIS A 127 10.11 7.65 14.37
CA HIS A 127 10.89 7.93 13.16
C HIS A 127 12.39 8.21 13.41
N ASP A 128 12.88 8.15 14.66
CA ASP A 128 14.29 8.43 14.98
C ASP A 128 14.93 7.42 15.94
N LYS A 129 16.09 6.90 15.50
CA LYS A 129 17.41 7.30 16.05
C LYS A 129 18.47 7.17 14.94
N ASN A 130 18.75 8.27 14.24
CA ASN A 130 20.10 8.73 13.87
C ASN A 130 20.06 10.11 13.22
#